data_AF-I0W765-F1
#
_entry.id   AF-I0W765-F1
#
_cell.length_a   1.000
_cell.length_b   1.000
_cell.length_c   1.000
_cell.angle_alpha   90.00
_cell.angle_beta   90.00
_cell.angle_gamma   90.00
#
_symmetry.space_group_name_H-M   'P 1'
#
loop_
_entity.id
_entity.type
_entity.pdbx_description
1 polymer ?
#
loop_
_entity_poly.entity_id
_entity_poly.type
_entity_poly.pdbx_seq_one_letter_code
_entity_poly.pdbx_strand_id
1 'polypeptide(L)'
;MIQFKEERLFGRYITFEHITPILYEYGFIPELLGESVNKVPIYMYKLGTGPKKLLLWSQMHGNESTTTKALIDFMNRCRLDVSFSGDLLDRCTLYIIPMLNPDGSKAYTRINANQVDLNRDALDLTQPESKILRAIYDQIKPDFCFNLHDQRTIFSVGETSYPATVSFLAPAAEESRSITPSRAKAMEVIVKMNEQLQELIPNQVGRYDDGFNINCVGDMFTSLNTPTILFEAGHYNLDYERDTTRVYIYEALVTAITYIAFNDVNGVGVDSYFEIPENGKNFVDILLYDDVTGMQSNVGILFKEILQNNSIVFMPTLEKIGNLQGFYGHKETSLSSVGVKEVSENVFGQDLLWEILTKIQQNQRYLKI
;
A
#
# COMPACT_ATOMS: atom_id res chain seq x y z
N MET A 1 -15.02 -0.26 -13.61
CA MET A 1 -14.34 1.04 -13.42
C MET A 1 -14.98 1.71 -12.22
N ILE A 2 -14.20 2.24 -11.28
CA ILE A 2 -14.76 3.04 -10.18
C ILE A 2 -15.33 4.32 -10.79
N GLN A 3 -16.61 4.61 -10.53
CA GLN A 3 -17.28 5.82 -11.03
C GLN A 3 -16.61 7.12 -10.57
N PHE A 4 -15.90 7.06 -9.44
CA PHE A 4 -15.26 8.19 -8.77
C PHE A 4 -13.75 8.26 -8.94
N LYS A 5 -13.18 7.43 -9.84
CA LYS A 5 -11.74 7.40 -10.09
C LYS A 5 -11.26 8.75 -10.62
N GLU A 6 -10.24 9.33 -10.01
CA GLU A 6 -9.50 10.45 -10.59
C GLU A 6 -8.51 9.92 -11.63
N GLU A 7 -8.85 10.08 -12.91
CA GLU A 7 -8.10 9.54 -14.04
C GLU A 7 -6.77 10.26 -14.31
N ARG A 8 -6.58 11.48 -13.79
CA ARG A 8 -5.28 12.19 -13.90
C ARG A 8 -4.20 11.60 -13.01
N LEU A 9 -4.59 10.85 -11.98
CA LEU A 9 -3.67 10.11 -11.13
C LEU A 9 -3.64 8.67 -11.64
N PHE A 10 -2.51 8.22 -12.17
CA PHE A 10 -2.35 6.86 -12.67
C PHE A 10 -0.91 6.42 -12.48
N GLY A 11 -0.70 5.11 -12.48
CA GLY A 11 0.63 4.54 -12.35
C GLY A 11 1.29 4.75 -11.00
N ARG A 12 2.61 4.52 -10.95
CA ARG A 12 3.39 4.48 -9.71
C ARG A 12 3.86 5.84 -9.19
N TYR A 13 4.15 6.81 -10.06
CA TYR A 13 4.79 8.07 -9.66
C TYR A 13 3.79 9.21 -9.42
N ILE A 14 3.41 9.40 -8.16
CA ILE A 14 2.52 10.49 -7.73
C ILE A 14 3.25 11.42 -6.76
N THR A 15 3.23 12.72 -7.06
CA THR A 15 3.94 13.78 -6.32
C THR A 15 2.98 14.85 -5.83
N PHE A 16 3.50 15.75 -4.99
CA PHE A 16 2.76 16.90 -4.47
C PHE A 16 2.14 17.75 -5.60
N GLU A 17 2.87 17.94 -6.70
CA GLU A 17 2.43 18.73 -7.86
C GLU A 17 1.31 18.05 -8.67
N HIS A 18 1.17 16.73 -8.56
CA HIS A 18 0.04 16.01 -9.16
C HIS A 18 -1.24 16.16 -8.33
N ILE A 19 -1.13 16.12 -6.99
CA ILE A 19 -2.28 16.08 -6.07
C ILE A 19 -2.88 17.47 -5.84
N THR A 20 -2.05 18.47 -5.58
CA THR A 20 -2.50 19.78 -5.09
C THR A 20 -3.48 20.48 -6.04
N PRO A 21 -3.23 20.53 -7.38
CA PRO A 21 -4.17 21.15 -8.31
C PRO A 21 -5.53 20.44 -8.34
N ILE A 22 -5.54 19.11 -8.22
CA ILE A 22 -6.76 18.28 -8.26
C ILE A 22 -7.64 18.61 -7.05
N LEU A 23 -7.07 18.60 -5.85
CA LEU A 23 -7.84 18.87 -4.63
C LEU A 23 -8.31 20.32 -4.56
N TYR A 24 -7.54 21.27 -5.11
CA TYR A 24 -7.99 22.64 -5.28
C TYR A 24 -9.20 22.75 -6.23
N GLU A 25 -9.16 22.09 -7.39
CA GLU A 25 -10.28 22.03 -8.33
C GLU A 25 -11.53 21.35 -7.75
N TYR A 26 -11.34 20.39 -6.85
CA TYR A 26 -12.43 19.77 -6.11
C TYR A 26 -13.10 20.72 -5.12
N GLY A 27 -12.50 21.89 -4.85
CA GLY A 27 -12.98 22.86 -3.88
C GLY A 27 -12.63 22.49 -2.43
N PHE A 28 -11.72 21.52 -2.22
CA PHE A 28 -11.25 21.20 -0.88
C PHE A 28 -10.21 22.23 -0.44
N ILE A 29 -10.48 22.90 0.68
CA ILE A 29 -9.59 23.92 1.25
C ILE A 29 -8.55 23.21 2.13
N PRO A 30 -7.24 23.30 1.80
CA PRO A 30 -6.21 22.71 2.62
C PRO A 30 -5.93 23.53 3.89
N GLU A 31 -5.58 22.84 4.97
CA GLU A 31 -4.91 23.40 6.14
C GLU A 31 -3.41 23.09 6.03
N LEU A 32 -2.57 24.14 6.05
CA LEU A 32 -1.11 23.98 6.08
C LEU A 32 -0.67 23.52 7.46
N LEU A 33 -0.13 22.31 7.53
CA LEU A 33 0.39 21.75 8.79
C LEU A 33 1.84 22.15 9.06
N GLY A 34 2.60 22.38 8.00
CA GLY A 34 4.02 22.68 8.04
C GLY A 34 4.69 22.37 6.71
N GLU A 35 6.00 22.18 6.75
CA GLU A 35 6.80 21.92 5.55
C GLU A 35 7.72 20.72 5.78
N SER A 36 8.03 19.99 4.72
CA SER A 36 9.06 18.94 4.69
C SER A 36 10.46 19.50 4.89
N VAL A 37 11.46 18.61 4.94
CA VAL A 37 12.89 18.99 4.98
C VAL A 37 13.24 19.97 3.84
N ASN A 38 12.81 19.70 2.61
CA ASN A 38 13.05 20.56 1.45
C ASN A 38 12.04 21.70 1.29
N LYS A 39 11.30 22.05 2.34
CA LYS A 39 10.36 23.18 2.34
C LYS A 39 9.16 23.00 1.41
N VAL A 40 8.77 21.76 1.15
CA VAL A 40 7.53 21.46 0.42
C VAL A 40 6.37 21.43 1.42
N PRO A 41 5.26 22.14 1.16
CA PRO A 41 4.10 22.15 2.05
C PRO A 41 3.53 20.76 2.32
N ILE A 42 3.12 20.52 3.57
CA ILE A 42 2.32 19.34 3.96
C ILE A 42 0.93 19.82 4.36
N TYR A 43 -0.07 19.35 3.62
CA TYR A 43 -1.46 19.77 3.78
C TYR A 43 -2.31 18.68 4.42
N MET A 44 -3.28 19.13 5.21
CA MET A 44 -4.40 18.33 5.68
C MET A 44 -5.70 18.84 5.07
N TYR A 45 -6.63 17.94 4.80
CA TYR A 45 -7.99 18.24 4.36
C TYR A 45 -8.97 17.69 5.39
N LYS A 46 -9.87 18.56 5.85
CA LYS A 46 -10.91 18.20 6.81
C LYS A 46 -12.26 18.04 6.09
N LEU A 47 -12.86 16.87 6.19
CA LEU A 47 -14.20 16.59 5.65
C LEU A 47 -15.15 16.22 6.79
N GLY A 48 -16.36 16.76 6.76
CA GLY A 48 -17.40 16.47 7.75
C GLY A 48 -17.26 17.21 9.07
N THR A 49 -18.23 16.97 9.94
CA THR A 49 -18.43 17.65 11.23
C THR A 49 -18.85 16.69 12.34
N GLY A 50 -18.98 15.40 12.02
CA GLY A 50 -19.45 14.41 12.96
C GLY A 50 -18.48 14.12 14.11
N PRO A 51 -18.97 13.53 15.20
CA PRO A 51 -18.21 13.37 16.44
C PRO A 51 -17.07 12.35 16.35
N LYS A 52 -17.16 11.34 15.46
CA LYS A 52 -16.13 10.31 15.29
C LYS A 52 -14.97 10.87 14.45
N LYS A 53 -13.79 11.02 15.03
CA LYS A 53 -12.62 11.62 14.37
C LYS A 53 -11.73 10.54 13.78
N LEU A 54 -11.55 10.55 12.46
CA LEU A 54 -10.67 9.61 11.77
C LEU A 54 -9.46 10.36 11.21
N LEU A 55 -8.25 9.92 11.53
CA LEU A 55 -7.00 10.44 10.97
C LEU A 55 -6.48 9.47 9.91
N LEU A 56 -6.30 9.94 8.68
CA LEU A 56 -5.83 9.14 7.56
C LEU A 56 -4.60 9.81 6.96
N TRP A 57 -3.51 9.05 6.78
CA TRP A 57 -2.32 9.56 6.10
C TRP A 57 -1.77 8.52 5.11
N SER A 58 -1.25 9.02 3.99
CA SER A 58 -0.63 8.21 2.93
C SER A 58 0.71 8.79 2.50
N GLN A 59 1.47 8.00 1.73
CA GLN A 59 2.80 8.37 1.23
C GLN A 59 3.73 8.93 2.32
N MET A 60 3.76 8.29 3.49
CA MET A 60 4.85 8.52 4.44
C MET A 60 6.17 7.91 3.93
N HIS A 61 6.05 6.81 3.19
CA HIS A 61 7.07 6.39 2.25
C HIS A 61 6.74 6.97 0.88
N GLY A 62 7.67 7.72 0.30
CA GLY A 62 7.41 8.51 -0.89
C GLY A 62 7.04 7.71 -2.14
N ASN A 63 7.60 6.50 -2.28
CA ASN A 63 7.38 5.59 -3.40
C ASN A 63 6.11 4.71 -3.28
N GLU A 64 5.24 4.97 -2.30
CA GLU A 64 4.05 4.16 -2.02
C GLU A 64 2.76 4.94 -2.33
N SER A 65 2.47 5.15 -3.62
CA SER A 65 1.41 6.07 -4.07
C SER A 65 0.03 5.43 -4.23
N THR A 66 -0.08 4.10 -4.19
CA THR A 66 -1.32 3.40 -4.55
C THR A 66 -2.47 3.80 -3.64
N THR A 67 -2.20 3.83 -2.34
CA THR A 67 -3.22 4.20 -1.34
C THR A 67 -3.58 5.69 -1.39
N THR A 68 -2.65 6.58 -1.72
CA THR A 68 -2.93 8.00 -1.97
C THR A 68 -3.94 8.17 -3.11
N LYS A 69 -3.76 7.44 -4.22
CA LYS A 69 -4.69 7.48 -5.34
C LYS A 69 -6.10 7.03 -4.92
N ALA A 70 -6.19 5.95 -4.13
CA ALA A 70 -7.47 5.44 -3.61
C ALA A 70 -8.13 6.41 -2.61
N LEU A 71 -7.33 7.09 -1.79
CA LEU A 71 -7.79 8.11 -0.85
C LEU A 71 -8.38 9.33 -1.58
N ILE A 72 -7.76 9.74 -2.68
CA ILE A 72 -8.27 10.83 -3.53
C ILE A 72 -9.55 10.40 -4.26
N ASP A 73 -9.68 9.14 -4.68
CA ASP A 73 -10.94 8.62 -5.23
C ASP A 73 -12.07 8.66 -4.20
N PHE A 74 -11.76 8.31 -2.95
CA PHE A 74 -12.72 8.42 -1.85
C PHE A 74 -13.15 9.88 -1.63
N MET A 75 -12.19 10.82 -1.60
CA MET A 75 -12.50 12.26 -1.52
C MET A 75 -13.35 12.74 -2.70
N ASN A 76 -13.07 12.26 -3.92
CA ASN A 76 -13.85 12.59 -5.11
C ASN A 76 -15.27 12.05 -5.02
N ARG A 77 -15.48 10.83 -4.47
CA ARG A 77 -16.81 10.31 -4.16
C ARG A 77 -17.54 11.19 -3.15
N CYS A 78 -16.88 11.58 -2.06
CA CYS A 78 -17.49 12.45 -1.07
C CYS A 78 -17.98 13.78 -1.66
N ARG A 79 -17.31 14.26 -2.71
CA ARG A 79 -17.72 15.47 -3.44
C ARG A 79 -18.88 15.23 -4.42
N LEU A 80 -18.84 14.12 -5.15
CA LEU A 80 -19.75 13.85 -6.28
C LEU A 80 -21.05 13.15 -5.87
N ASP A 81 -21.01 12.35 -4.80
CA ASP A 81 -22.15 11.60 -4.28
C ASP A 81 -22.52 12.10 -2.88
N VAL A 82 -23.22 13.25 -2.87
CA VAL A 82 -23.70 13.90 -1.64
C VAL A 82 -24.63 12.99 -0.84
N SER A 83 -25.35 12.08 -1.51
CA SER A 83 -26.25 11.14 -0.85
C SER A 83 -25.50 10.10 -0.02
N PHE A 84 -24.38 9.60 -0.53
CA PHE A 84 -23.48 8.74 0.21
C PHE A 84 -22.75 9.51 1.32
N SER A 85 -22.25 10.71 1.00
CA SER A 85 -21.34 11.41 1.89
C SER A 85 -22.01 12.15 3.04
N GLY A 86 -23.25 12.64 2.85
CA GLY A 86 -23.94 13.47 3.84
C GLY A 86 -24.03 12.80 5.21
N ASP A 87 -24.72 11.67 5.28
CA ASP A 87 -24.90 10.94 6.54
C ASP A 87 -23.57 10.43 7.14
N LEU A 88 -22.61 10.08 6.28
CA LEU A 88 -21.29 9.62 6.70
C LEU A 88 -20.49 10.76 7.36
N LEU A 89 -20.50 11.96 6.76
CA LEU A 89 -19.76 13.14 7.22
C LEU A 89 -20.46 13.89 8.37
N ASP A 90 -21.76 13.64 8.59
CA ASP A 90 -22.47 14.06 9.81
C ASP A 90 -22.12 13.17 11.02
N ARG A 91 -21.60 11.96 10.78
CA ARG A 91 -21.18 11.00 11.82
C ARG A 91 -19.68 11.01 12.06
N CYS A 92 -18.89 11.28 11.03
CA CYS A 92 -17.45 11.33 11.08
C CYS A 92 -16.88 12.70 10.69
N THR A 93 -15.81 13.09 11.35
CA THR A 93 -14.88 14.12 10.86
C THR A 93 -13.62 13.41 10.39
N LEU A 94 -13.31 13.53 9.10
CA LEU A 94 -12.14 12.94 8.47
C LEU A 94 -11.03 14.00 8.40
N TYR A 95 -9.85 13.66 8.91
CA TYR A 95 -8.64 14.45 8.83
C TYR A 95 -7.65 13.70 7.93
N ILE A 96 -7.47 14.22 6.72
CA ILE A 96 -6.81 13.50 5.64
C ILE A 96 -5.49 14.20 5.29
N ILE A 97 -4.37 13.49 5.36
CA ILE A 97 -3.05 13.94 4.90
C ILE A 97 -2.66 13.07 3.69
N PRO A 98 -2.96 13.51 2.45
CA PRO A 98 -2.74 12.69 1.25
C PRO A 98 -1.26 12.40 0.94
N MET A 99 -0.35 13.19 1.50
CA MET A 99 1.09 13.01 1.27
C MET A 99 1.88 13.55 2.46
N LEU A 100 2.35 12.65 3.32
CA LEU A 100 3.16 13.05 4.47
C LEU A 100 4.63 13.32 4.10
N ASN A 101 5.18 12.60 3.11
CA ASN A 101 6.57 12.73 2.68
C ASN A 101 6.67 13.21 1.22
N PRO A 102 6.42 14.50 0.95
CA PRO A 102 6.51 15.03 -0.41
C PRO A 102 7.93 15.01 -0.98
N ASP A 103 8.95 15.04 -0.12
CA ASP A 103 10.35 14.96 -0.56
C ASP A 103 10.68 13.56 -1.09
N GLY A 104 10.31 12.53 -0.32
CA GLY A 104 10.44 11.14 -0.72
C GLY A 104 9.64 10.85 -1.98
N SER A 105 8.43 11.42 -2.13
CA SER A 105 7.60 11.17 -3.32
C SER A 105 8.22 11.75 -4.58
N LYS A 106 8.78 12.97 -4.49
CA LYS A 106 9.52 13.60 -5.59
C LYS A 106 10.76 12.81 -6.00
N ALA A 107 11.48 12.26 -5.02
CA ALA A 107 12.66 11.43 -5.25
C ALA A 107 12.32 9.97 -5.60
N TYR A 108 11.05 9.57 -5.48
CA TYR A 108 10.58 8.19 -5.53
C TYR A 108 11.37 7.25 -4.60
N THR A 109 11.47 7.64 -3.33
CA THR A 109 12.18 6.86 -2.30
C THR A 109 11.28 6.59 -1.10
N ARG A 110 11.61 5.53 -0.36
CA ARG A 110 10.93 5.18 0.89
C ARG A 110 11.17 6.21 2.00
N ILE A 111 12.36 6.77 2.03
CA ILE A 111 12.86 7.67 3.08
C ILE A 111 12.58 9.14 2.74
N ASN A 112 12.68 10.05 3.71
CA ASN A 112 12.60 11.50 3.45
C ASN A 112 13.93 12.06 2.90
N ALA A 113 14.03 13.37 2.70
CA ALA A 113 15.25 14.00 2.16
C ALA A 113 16.50 13.85 3.05
N ASN A 114 16.32 13.58 4.35
CA ASN A 114 17.43 13.30 5.27
C ASN A 114 17.79 11.81 5.33
N GLN A 115 17.26 11.00 4.42
CA GLN A 115 17.47 9.55 4.38
C GLN A 115 16.91 8.80 5.61
N VAL A 116 15.88 9.35 6.27
CA VAL A 116 15.22 8.74 7.42
C VAL A 116 13.91 8.07 6.99
N ASP A 117 13.70 6.84 7.45
CA ASP A 117 12.40 6.17 7.34
C ASP A 117 11.46 6.77 8.40
N LEU A 118 10.46 7.53 7.97
CA LEU A 118 9.49 8.18 8.88
C LEU A 118 8.71 7.15 9.71
N ASN A 119 8.54 5.93 9.21
CA ASN A 119 7.93 4.82 9.95
C ASN A 119 8.95 4.10 10.87
N ARG A 120 10.08 4.75 11.17
CA ARG A 120 11.05 4.37 12.20
C ARG A 120 11.44 5.57 13.08
N ASP A 121 10.65 6.65 13.04
CA ASP A 121 10.93 7.91 13.73
C ASP A 121 9.76 8.38 14.63
N ALA A 122 8.84 7.48 14.99
CA ALA A 122 7.64 7.81 15.76
C ALA A 122 7.91 8.17 17.23
N LEU A 123 9.04 7.71 17.79
CA LEU A 123 9.44 7.97 19.18
C LEU A 123 10.31 9.23 19.30
N ASP A 124 11.44 9.25 18.59
CA ASP A 124 12.42 10.34 18.68
C ASP A 124 11.96 11.61 17.94
N LEU A 125 11.06 11.46 16.95
CA LEU A 125 10.47 12.56 16.18
C LEU A 125 11.55 13.51 15.64
N THR A 126 12.58 12.95 15.02
CA THR A 126 13.72 13.73 14.55
C THR A 126 13.38 14.57 13.32
N GLN A 127 12.44 14.11 12.49
CA GLN A 127 12.10 14.72 11.21
C GLN A 127 10.92 15.71 11.31
N PRO A 128 10.89 16.77 10.47
CA PRO A 128 9.77 17.70 10.46
C PRO A 128 8.44 17.01 10.10
N GLU A 129 8.45 16.04 9.18
CA GLU A 129 7.26 15.28 8.78
C GLU A 129 6.70 14.46 9.96
N SER A 130 7.57 13.78 10.72
CA SER A 130 7.20 13.01 11.91
C SER A 130 6.59 13.92 12.99
N LYS A 131 7.19 15.09 13.23
CA LYS A 131 6.68 16.09 14.19
C LYS A 131 5.30 16.61 13.78
N ILE A 132 5.09 16.86 12.48
CA ILE A 132 3.80 17.29 11.94
C ILE A 132 2.72 16.25 12.21
N LEU A 133 2.97 14.98 11.85
CA LEU A 133 1.98 13.92 12.07
C LEU A 133 1.66 13.76 13.57
N ARG A 134 2.69 13.76 14.43
CA ARG A 134 2.51 13.65 15.88
C ARG A 134 1.71 14.83 16.46
N ALA A 135 2.02 16.06 16.06
CA ALA A 135 1.33 17.24 16.54
C ALA A 135 -0.16 17.20 16.19
N ILE A 136 -0.50 16.77 14.98
CA ILE A 136 -1.89 16.65 14.53
C ILE A 136 -2.62 15.51 15.23
N TYR A 137 -1.97 14.38 15.45
CA TYR A 137 -2.50 13.31 16.28
C TYR A 137 -2.83 13.81 17.70
N ASP A 138 -1.88 14.50 18.36
CA ASP A 138 -2.05 15.01 19.73
C ASP A 138 -3.13 16.09 19.83
N GLN A 139 -3.30 16.91 18.78
CA GLN A 139 -4.32 17.94 18.68
C GLN A 139 -5.73 17.35 18.46
N ILE A 140 -5.87 16.44 17.50
CA ILE A 140 -7.17 15.87 17.11
C ILE A 140 -7.67 14.89 18.17
N LYS A 141 -6.77 14.06 18.69
CA LYS A 141 -7.05 12.85 19.48
C LYS A 141 -8.03 11.95 18.74
N PRO A 142 -7.61 11.34 17.62
CA PRO A 142 -8.50 10.58 16.75
C PRO A 142 -9.05 9.32 17.43
N ASP A 143 -10.28 8.96 17.05
CA ASP A 143 -10.92 7.71 17.46
C ASP A 143 -10.38 6.52 16.66
N PHE A 144 -9.96 6.74 15.41
CA PHE A 144 -9.26 5.76 14.57
C PHE A 144 -8.18 6.42 13.72
N CYS A 145 -7.13 5.64 13.46
CA CYS A 145 -6.02 5.99 12.57
C CYS A 145 -5.93 5.03 11.39
N PHE A 146 -5.68 5.56 10.19
CA PHE A 146 -5.47 4.80 8.96
C PHE A 146 -4.07 5.07 8.44
N ASN A 147 -3.20 4.06 8.54
CA ASN A 147 -1.84 4.10 8.04
C ASN A 147 -1.77 3.44 6.66
N LEU A 148 -1.56 4.24 5.61
CA LEU A 148 -1.78 3.81 4.24
C LEU A 148 -0.44 3.60 3.50
N HIS A 149 -0.12 2.34 3.19
CA HIS A 149 1.15 1.88 2.60
C HIS A 149 0.97 1.03 1.33
N ASP A 150 2.07 0.80 0.64
CA ASP A 150 2.18 -0.20 -0.43
C ASP A 150 3.14 -1.33 -0.01
N GLN A 151 2.89 -2.53 -0.51
CA GLN A 151 3.80 -3.66 -0.37
C GLN A 151 4.34 -4.16 -1.72
N ARG A 152 5.50 -4.81 -1.64
CA ARG A 152 6.24 -5.34 -2.78
C ARG A 152 5.48 -6.47 -3.48
N THR A 153 5.85 -6.74 -4.73
CA THR A 153 5.29 -7.82 -5.55
C THR A 153 5.59 -9.23 -5.03
N ILE A 154 6.50 -9.37 -4.06
CA ILE A 154 6.95 -10.67 -3.53
C ILE A 154 5.94 -11.36 -2.60
N PHE A 155 4.92 -10.64 -2.13
CA PHE A 155 4.03 -11.14 -1.08
C PHE A 155 2.90 -12.02 -1.65
N SER A 156 2.71 -13.18 -1.03
CA SER A 156 1.60 -14.11 -1.26
C SER A 156 0.65 -14.13 -0.06
N VAL A 157 -0.60 -14.52 -0.26
CA VAL A 157 -1.50 -14.86 0.86
C VAL A 157 -1.08 -16.23 1.41
N GLY A 158 -0.46 -16.26 2.58
CA GLY A 158 0.18 -17.46 3.11
C GLY A 158 1.13 -18.12 2.11
N GLU A 159 1.19 -19.45 2.18
CA GLU A 159 1.97 -20.31 1.28
C GLU A 159 1.13 -20.74 0.06
N THR A 160 0.53 -19.78 -0.65
CA THR A 160 -0.34 -20.03 -1.80
C THR A 160 0.12 -19.32 -3.07
N SER A 161 -0.45 -19.72 -4.21
CA SER A 161 -0.27 -19.07 -5.51
C SER A 161 -1.13 -17.82 -5.71
N TYR A 162 -1.74 -17.29 -4.64
CA TYR A 162 -2.49 -16.04 -4.70
C TYR A 162 -1.61 -14.91 -4.22
N PRO A 163 -1.45 -13.84 -5.02
CA PRO A 163 -0.71 -12.69 -4.55
C PRO A 163 -1.50 -11.99 -3.44
N ALA A 164 -0.78 -11.43 -2.46
CA ALA A 164 -1.39 -10.60 -1.45
C ALA A 164 -1.70 -9.22 -2.07
N THR A 165 -2.82 -9.14 -2.80
CA THR A 165 -3.26 -7.92 -3.48
C THR A 165 -3.55 -6.80 -2.49
N VAL A 166 -4.19 -7.13 -1.37
CA VAL A 166 -4.36 -6.23 -0.23
C VAL A 166 -3.91 -6.95 1.03
N SER A 167 -3.24 -6.26 1.93
CA SER A 167 -3.01 -6.78 3.28
C SER A 167 -3.34 -5.76 4.34
N PHE A 168 -3.71 -6.27 5.52
CA PHE A 168 -4.06 -5.45 6.66
C PHE A 168 -3.24 -5.82 7.89
N LEU A 169 -3.09 -4.86 8.79
CA LEU A 169 -2.53 -5.10 10.12
C LEU A 169 -3.25 -4.23 11.15
N ALA A 170 -3.60 -4.86 12.28
CA ALA A 170 -3.88 -4.17 13.53
C ALA A 170 -2.56 -4.15 14.32
N PRO A 171 -1.81 -3.03 14.33
CA PRO A 171 -0.48 -2.96 14.90
C PRO A 171 -0.45 -3.34 16.39
N ALA A 172 0.70 -3.75 16.89
CA ALA A 172 0.83 -4.16 18.28
C ALA A 172 1.01 -2.93 19.18
N ALA A 173 0.44 -2.95 20.38
CA ALA A 173 0.65 -1.89 21.37
C ALA A 173 2.00 -2.04 22.10
N GLU A 174 2.53 -3.26 22.17
CA GLU A 174 3.72 -3.63 22.94
C GLU A 174 4.34 -4.94 22.45
N GLU A 175 5.53 -5.27 22.95
CA GLU A 175 6.33 -6.45 22.54
C GLU A 175 5.58 -7.78 22.69
N SER A 176 4.72 -7.91 23.70
CA SER A 176 3.94 -9.14 23.92
C SER A 176 2.84 -9.35 22.88
N ARG A 177 2.57 -8.36 22.02
CA ARG A 177 1.52 -8.38 21.00
C ARG A 177 0.17 -8.75 21.60
N SER A 178 -0.15 -8.19 22.77
CA SER A 178 -1.45 -8.43 23.40
C SER A 178 -2.59 -7.85 22.54
N ILE A 179 -3.80 -8.38 22.72
CA ILE A 179 -5.01 -7.83 22.11
C ILE A 179 -5.57 -6.78 23.08
N THR A 180 -5.04 -5.56 22.99
CA THR A 180 -5.58 -4.42 23.75
C THR A 180 -6.96 -4.02 23.21
N PRO A 181 -7.77 -3.26 23.96
CA PRO A 181 -9.06 -2.76 23.46
C PRO A 181 -8.93 -1.95 22.16
N SER A 182 -7.87 -1.16 21.99
CA SER A 182 -7.62 -0.39 20.75
C SER A 182 -7.31 -1.32 19.58
N ARG A 183 -6.47 -2.33 19.80
CA ARG A 183 -6.11 -3.32 18.78
C ARG A 183 -7.31 -4.19 18.38
N ALA A 184 -8.13 -4.61 19.34
CA ALA A 184 -9.36 -5.37 19.09
C ALA A 184 -10.33 -4.60 18.19
N LYS A 185 -10.51 -3.30 18.41
CA LYS A 185 -11.34 -2.44 17.55
C LYS A 185 -10.79 -2.34 16.12
N ALA A 186 -9.49 -2.23 15.94
CA ALA A 186 -8.87 -2.26 14.61
C ALA A 186 -9.09 -3.62 13.92
N MET A 187 -8.93 -4.73 14.65
CA MET A 187 -9.19 -6.09 14.16
C MET A 187 -10.64 -6.26 13.69
N GLU A 188 -11.62 -5.77 14.45
CA GLU A 188 -13.04 -5.81 14.07
C GLU A 188 -13.29 -5.12 12.71
N VAL A 189 -12.73 -3.92 12.49
CA VAL A 189 -12.89 -3.19 11.23
C VAL A 189 -12.18 -3.92 10.08
N ILE A 190 -11.00 -4.50 10.33
CA ILE A 190 -10.28 -5.31 9.34
C ILE A 190 -11.08 -6.53 8.90
N VAL A 191 -11.75 -7.22 9.84
CA VAL A 191 -12.63 -8.35 9.51
C VAL A 191 -13.71 -7.92 8.51
N LYS A 192 -14.31 -6.73 8.69
CA LYS A 192 -15.31 -6.19 7.76
C LYS A 192 -14.76 -5.81 6.40
N MET A 193 -13.57 -5.23 6.35
CA MET A 193 -12.89 -5.01 5.07
C MET A 193 -12.56 -6.33 4.37
N ASN A 194 -12.09 -7.33 5.10
CA ASN A 194 -11.81 -8.65 4.54
C ASN A 194 -13.09 -9.30 3.98
N GLU A 195 -14.18 -9.35 4.75
CA GLU A 195 -15.48 -9.87 4.31
C GLU A 195 -15.89 -9.25 2.95
N GLN A 196 -15.84 -7.92 2.84
CA GLN A 196 -16.19 -7.22 1.60
C GLN A 196 -15.21 -7.53 0.45
N LEU A 197 -13.91 -7.59 0.72
CA LEU A 197 -12.90 -7.84 -0.30
C LEU A 197 -12.90 -9.29 -0.78
N GLN A 198 -13.28 -10.27 0.05
CA GLN A 198 -13.40 -11.66 -0.40
C GLN A 198 -14.46 -11.82 -1.50
N GLU A 199 -15.46 -10.94 -1.58
CA GLU A 199 -16.44 -10.91 -2.68
C GLU A 199 -15.84 -10.42 -4.00
N LEU A 200 -14.78 -9.62 -3.94
CA LEU A 200 -14.17 -8.94 -5.10
C LEU A 200 -12.87 -9.59 -5.57
N ILE A 201 -12.03 -10.00 -4.61
CA ILE A 201 -10.70 -10.61 -4.79
C ILE A 201 -10.53 -11.81 -3.86
N PRO A 202 -11.31 -12.89 -4.06
CA PRO A 202 -11.28 -14.06 -3.18
C PRO A 202 -9.85 -14.61 -3.04
N ASN A 203 -9.46 -14.91 -1.81
CA ASN A 203 -8.15 -15.45 -1.40
C ASN A 203 -6.94 -14.55 -1.67
N GLN A 204 -7.13 -13.25 -1.96
CA GLN A 204 -6.04 -12.30 -2.23
C GLN A 204 -5.91 -11.20 -1.17
N VAL A 205 -6.52 -11.43 0.00
CA VAL A 205 -6.38 -10.59 1.20
C VAL A 205 -5.53 -11.33 2.22
N GLY A 206 -4.47 -10.67 2.69
CA GLY A 206 -3.56 -11.23 3.69
C GLY A 206 -3.41 -10.34 4.93
N ARG A 207 -2.66 -10.84 5.90
CA ARG A 207 -2.29 -10.13 7.12
C ARG A 207 -0.80 -9.82 7.09
N TYR A 208 -0.44 -8.56 7.36
CA TYR A 208 0.97 -8.16 7.44
C TYR A 208 1.59 -8.58 8.78
N ASP A 209 2.91 -8.74 8.82
CA ASP A 209 3.65 -9.11 10.03
C ASP A 209 3.39 -8.10 11.16
N ASP A 210 3.10 -8.62 12.36
CA ASP A 210 2.76 -7.83 13.55
C ASP A 210 3.94 -7.65 14.52
N GLY A 211 5.17 -7.73 14.00
CA GLY A 211 6.39 -7.46 14.73
C GLY A 211 6.41 -6.06 15.35
N PHE A 212 6.27 -6.00 16.68
CA PHE A 212 6.27 -4.73 17.41
C PHE A 212 7.61 -3.98 17.29
N ASN A 213 7.51 -2.70 16.97
CA ASN A 213 8.57 -1.73 17.06
C ASN A 213 7.97 -0.36 17.39
N ILE A 214 8.20 0.16 18.60
CA ILE A 214 7.66 1.45 19.06
C ILE A 214 8.03 2.64 18.17
N ASN A 215 9.06 2.50 17.32
CA ASN A 215 9.45 3.53 16.35
C ASN A 215 8.57 3.55 15.10
N CYS A 216 7.76 2.52 14.87
CA CYS A 216 6.71 2.51 13.85
C CYS A 216 5.52 3.35 14.30
N VAL A 217 4.96 4.15 13.39
CA VAL A 217 3.84 5.05 13.71
C VAL A 217 2.59 4.26 14.13
N GLY A 218 2.31 3.15 13.45
CA GLY A 218 1.16 2.30 13.76
C GLY A 218 1.20 1.72 15.17
N ASP A 219 2.36 1.20 15.57
CA ASP A 219 2.58 0.65 16.92
C ASP A 219 2.54 1.77 17.97
N MET A 220 3.18 2.91 17.69
CA MET A 220 3.15 4.10 18.57
C MET A 220 1.71 4.54 18.85
N PHE A 221 0.88 4.78 17.83
CA PHE A 221 -0.50 5.23 18.04
C PHE A 221 -1.38 4.16 18.70
N THR A 222 -1.12 2.89 18.43
CA THR A 222 -1.81 1.80 19.14
C THR A 222 -1.42 1.73 20.62
N SER A 223 -0.13 1.94 20.95
CA SER A 223 0.37 2.05 22.33
C SER A 223 -0.20 3.25 23.10
N LEU A 224 -0.56 4.31 22.37
CA LEU A 224 -1.29 5.47 22.89
C LEU A 224 -2.81 5.24 22.98
N ASN A 225 -3.26 3.98 22.83
CA ASN A 225 -4.65 3.53 22.93
C ASN A 225 -5.58 3.99 21.80
N THR A 226 -5.06 4.38 20.64
CA THR A 226 -5.88 4.67 19.46
C THR A 226 -5.91 3.46 18.51
N PRO A 227 -7.10 2.93 18.17
CA PRO A 227 -7.25 1.92 17.12
C PRO A 227 -6.58 2.39 15.82
N THR A 228 -5.56 1.66 15.38
CA THR A 228 -4.83 1.98 14.16
C THR A 228 -4.95 0.81 13.19
N ILE A 229 -5.27 1.12 11.93
CA ILE A 229 -5.44 0.13 10.87
C ILE A 229 -4.39 0.44 9.81
N LEU A 230 -3.52 -0.51 9.55
CA LEU A 230 -2.53 -0.42 8.49
C LEU A 230 -3.04 -1.13 7.23
N PHE A 231 -2.89 -0.45 6.09
CA PHE A 231 -3.22 -0.94 4.76
C PHE A 231 -1.93 -1.15 3.98
N GLU A 232 -1.81 -2.28 3.29
CA GLU A 232 -0.74 -2.57 2.37
C GLU A 232 -1.31 -2.86 0.98
N ALA A 233 -1.08 -1.95 0.04
CA ALA A 233 -1.44 -2.14 -1.36
C ALA A 233 -0.38 -3.02 -2.07
N GLY A 234 -0.70 -4.29 -2.27
CA GLY A 234 0.17 -5.27 -2.91
C GLY A 234 -0.07 -5.40 -4.41
N HIS A 235 0.19 -6.57 -4.98
CA HIS A 235 0.12 -6.77 -6.43
C HIS A 235 -1.13 -7.56 -6.81
N TYR A 236 -2.05 -6.92 -7.54
CA TYR A 236 -3.00 -7.66 -8.37
C TYR A 236 -2.30 -8.17 -9.63
N ASN A 237 -2.62 -9.38 -10.09
CA ASN A 237 -1.92 -10.03 -11.20
C ASN A 237 -1.70 -9.10 -12.43
N LEU A 238 -0.43 -8.90 -12.80
CA LEU A 238 0.04 -8.05 -13.89
C LEU A 238 -0.26 -6.54 -13.75
N ASP A 239 -0.66 -6.08 -12.56
CA ASP A 239 -0.98 -4.68 -12.23
C ASP A 239 0.26 -3.94 -11.69
N TYR A 240 1.30 -3.83 -12.52
CA TYR A 240 2.54 -3.15 -12.14
C TYR A 240 2.33 -1.65 -11.90
N GLU A 241 1.38 -1.03 -12.58
CA GLU A 241 1.00 0.38 -12.36
C GLU A 241 0.11 0.60 -11.12
N ARG A 242 -0.35 -0.48 -10.49
CA ARG A 242 -1.18 -0.47 -9.27
C ARG A 242 -2.51 0.28 -9.43
N ASP A 243 -3.09 0.29 -10.62
CA ASP A 243 -4.37 0.96 -10.84
C ASP A 243 -5.56 0.02 -10.62
N THR A 244 -5.35 -1.30 -10.67
CA THR A 244 -6.35 -2.29 -10.26
C THR A 244 -6.36 -2.44 -8.75
N THR A 245 -5.18 -2.57 -8.13
CA THR A 245 -5.00 -2.67 -6.67
C THR A 245 -5.60 -1.45 -5.96
N ARG A 246 -5.41 -0.25 -6.52
CA ARG A 246 -6.05 1.00 -6.08
C ARG A 246 -7.58 0.84 -5.90
N VAL A 247 -8.24 0.08 -6.77
CA VAL A 247 -9.69 -0.15 -6.68
C VAL A 247 -10.06 -0.84 -5.38
N TYR A 248 -9.33 -1.88 -5.03
CA TYR A 248 -9.60 -2.67 -3.82
C TYR A 248 -9.23 -1.90 -2.55
N ILE A 249 -8.19 -1.06 -2.58
CA ILE A 249 -7.92 -0.14 -1.47
C ILE A 249 -9.06 0.86 -1.30
N TYR A 250 -9.59 1.40 -2.39
CA TYR A 250 -10.73 2.30 -2.34
C TYR A 250 -11.97 1.61 -1.75
N GLU A 251 -12.29 0.39 -2.17
CA GLU A 251 -13.42 -0.38 -1.61
C GLU A 251 -13.20 -0.67 -0.11
N ALA A 252 -11.98 -0.99 0.30
CA ALA A 252 -11.63 -1.19 1.71
C ALA A 252 -11.79 0.09 2.54
N LEU A 253 -11.34 1.25 2.02
CA LEU A 253 -11.53 2.56 2.68
C LEU A 253 -13.02 2.90 2.83
N VAL A 254 -13.81 2.73 1.76
CA VAL A 254 -15.26 2.93 1.81
C VAL A 254 -15.90 2.03 2.87
N THR A 255 -15.52 0.75 2.89
CA THR A 255 -16.05 -0.23 3.84
C THR A 255 -15.73 0.14 5.28
N ALA A 256 -14.46 0.43 5.59
CA ALA A 256 -14.02 0.77 6.94
C ALA A 256 -14.67 2.05 7.46
N ILE A 257 -14.63 3.13 6.67
CA ILE A 257 -15.16 4.43 7.10
C ILE A 257 -16.69 4.35 7.26
N THR A 258 -17.38 3.67 6.35
CA THR A 258 -18.83 3.45 6.48
C THR A 258 -19.16 2.61 7.71
N TYR A 259 -18.44 1.50 7.93
CA TYR A 259 -18.66 0.65 9.10
C TYR A 259 -18.47 1.43 10.41
N ILE A 260 -17.39 2.20 10.52
CA ILE A 260 -17.12 3.06 11.69
C ILE A 260 -18.19 4.14 11.85
N ALA A 261 -18.66 4.77 10.78
CA ALA A 261 -19.66 5.82 10.84
C ALA A 261 -20.98 5.30 11.44
N PHE A 262 -21.45 4.15 10.96
CA PHE A 262 -22.80 3.66 11.25
C PHE A 262 -22.89 2.62 12.37
N ASN A 263 -21.77 2.14 12.90
CA ASN A 263 -21.75 1.14 13.98
C ASN A 263 -20.93 1.61 15.18
N ASP A 264 -21.16 0.96 16.31
CA ASP A 264 -20.29 1.04 17.49
C ASP A 264 -19.25 -0.08 17.41
N VAL A 265 -18.00 0.30 17.18
CA VAL A 265 -16.88 -0.64 17.08
C VAL A 265 -16.37 -0.95 18.49
N ASN A 266 -16.63 -2.17 18.96
CA ASN A 266 -16.40 -2.59 20.35
C ASN A 266 -15.28 -3.62 20.50
N GLY A 267 -14.64 -4.02 19.40
CA GLY A 267 -13.61 -5.04 19.37
C GLY A 267 -14.17 -6.46 19.39
N VAL A 268 -15.30 -6.69 18.72
CA VAL A 268 -15.92 -8.03 18.61
C VAL A 268 -15.37 -8.80 17.39
N GLY A 269 -15.45 -10.13 17.43
CA GLY A 269 -15.08 -10.97 16.27
C GLY A 269 -13.57 -11.04 16.00
N VAL A 270 -12.74 -10.82 17.01
CA VAL A 270 -11.27 -10.81 16.87
C VAL A 270 -10.70 -12.14 16.38
N ASP A 271 -11.35 -13.27 16.68
CA ASP A 271 -10.88 -14.58 16.21
C ASP A 271 -10.84 -14.65 14.68
N SER A 272 -11.83 -14.07 13.99
CA SER A 272 -11.87 -14.01 12.51
C SER A 272 -10.75 -13.16 11.90
N TYR A 273 -10.12 -12.26 12.68
CA TYR A 273 -8.92 -11.56 12.21
C TYR A 273 -7.74 -12.53 12.02
N PHE A 274 -7.62 -13.54 12.87
CA PHE A 274 -6.55 -14.55 12.78
C PHE A 274 -6.84 -15.62 11.72
N GLU A 275 -8.05 -15.67 11.17
CA GLU A 275 -8.38 -16.50 10.01
C GLU A 275 -7.85 -15.90 8.69
N ILE A 276 -7.49 -14.61 8.68
CA ILE A 276 -6.82 -13.97 7.55
C ILE A 276 -5.37 -14.48 7.50
N PRO A 277 -4.94 -15.15 6.41
CA PRO A 277 -3.59 -15.71 6.35
C PRO A 277 -2.52 -14.64 6.42
N GLU A 278 -1.48 -14.87 7.20
CA GLU A 278 -0.28 -14.03 7.19
C GLU A 278 0.43 -14.11 5.84
N ASN A 279 1.05 -13.01 5.41
CA ASN A 279 1.72 -12.96 4.12
C ASN A 279 2.94 -13.89 4.07
N GLY A 280 3.00 -14.72 3.02
CA GLY A 280 4.23 -15.39 2.59
C GLY A 280 5.07 -14.50 1.68
N LYS A 281 6.25 -14.97 1.28
CA LYS A 281 7.17 -14.28 0.35
C LYS A 281 7.49 -15.14 -0.87
N ASN A 282 6.44 -15.68 -1.47
CA ASN A 282 6.53 -16.74 -2.47
C ASN A 282 6.38 -16.27 -3.91
N PHE A 283 6.37 -14.95 -4.16
CA PHE A 283 6.29 -14.41 -5.51
C PHE A 283 7.62 -13.87 -6.03
N VAL A 284 7.82 -14.07 -7.33
CA VAL A 284 8.73 -13.29 -8.18
C VAL A 284 7.93 -12.64 -9.31
N ASP A 285 8.49 -11.63 -9.97
CA ASP A 285 7.81 -10.92 -11.06
C ASP A 285 7.77 -11.79 -12.33
N ILE A 286 8.89 -12.45 -12.63
CA ILE A 286 8.97 -13.48 -13.68
C ILE A 286 9.60 -14.75 -13.11
N LEU A 287 8.92 -15.88 -13.30
CA LEU A 287 9.45 -17.22 -13.03
C LEU A 287 9.69 -17.95 -14.35
N LEU A 288 10.94 -18.34 -14.59
CA LEU A 288 11.35 -19.12 -15.76
C LEU A 288 11.60 -20.57 -15.34
N TYR A 289 10.83 -21.49 -15.91
CA TYR A 289 10.97 -22.92 -15.68
C TYR A 289 12.11 -23.50 -16.52
N ASP A 290 12.94 -24.34 -15.89
CA ASP A 290 14.02 -25.03 -16.56
C ASP A 290 13.53 -26.24 -17.35
N ASP A 291 13.47 -26.07 -18.66
CA ASP A 291 13.19 -27.11 -19.65
C ASP A 291 14.39 -27.40 -20.56
N VAL A 292 15.59 -26.86 -20.24
CA VAL A 292 16.78 -26.94 -21.09
C VAL A 292 17.92 -27.72 -20.47
N THR A 293 18.13 -27.64 -19.14
CA THR A 293 19.25 -28.32 -18.47
C THR A 293 18.85 -29.65 -17.84
N GLY A 294 17.55 -29.82 -17.54
CA GLY A 294 17.04 -30.98 -16.82
C GLY A 294 17.43 -31.04 -15.33
N MET A 295 18.03 -29.98 -14.79
CA MET A 295 18.49 -29.90 -13.40
C MET A 295 17.49 -29.22 -12.45
N GLN A 296 16.32 -28.80 -12.96
CA GLN A 296 15.32 -28.02 -12.21
C GLN A 296 15.87 -26.68 -11.71
N SER A 297 16.75 -26.06 -12.48
CA SER A 297 17.37 -24.77 -12.16
C SER A 297 16.49 -23.62 -12.65
N ASN A 298 15.32 -23.46 -12.02
CA ASN A 298 14.38 -22.37 -12.33
C ASN A 298 15.01 -21.01 -12.01
N VAL A 299 14.56 -19.97 -12.70
CA VAL A 299 15.10 -18.61 -12.55
C VAL A 299 13.99 -17.65 -12.15
N GLY A 300 14.19 -16.98 -11.01
CA GLY A 300 13.33 -15.94 -10.50
C GLY A 300 13.90 -14.55 -10.80
N ILE A 301 13.09 -13.67 -11.37
CA ILE A 301 13.43 -12.29 -11.70
C ILE A 301 12.48 -11.37 -10.94
N LEU A 302 13.03 -10.31 -10.35
CA LEU A 302 12.27 -9.20 -9.77
C LEU A 302 12.51 -7.92 -10.55
N PHE A 303 11.54 -7.01 -10.53
CA PHE A 303 11.71 -5.67 -11.03
C PHE A 303 12.16 -4.73 -9.93
N LYS A 304 13.23 -3.99 -10.22
CA LYS A 304 13.61 -2.79 -9.50
C LYS A 304 12.96 -1.59 -10.15
N GLU A 305 12.19 -0.84 -9.36
CA GLU A 305 11.59 0.41 -9.81
C GLU A 305 12.63 1.53 -9.85
N ILE A 306 12.73 2.22 -10.99
CA ILE A 306 13.68 3.32 -11.21
C ILE A 306 12.92 4.53 -11.74
N LEU A 307 13.03 5.66 -11.06
CA LEU A 307 12.53 6.93 -11.57
C LEU A 307 13.41 7.42 -12.72
N GLN A 308 12.83 7.56 -13.91
CA GLN A 308 13.48 8.11 -15.09
C GLN A 308 12.50 9.00 -15.85
N ASN A 309 12.90 10.23 -16.18
CA ASN A 309 12.08 11.19 -16.94
C ASN A 309 10.64 11.37 -16.38
N ASN A 310 10.49 11.42 -15.04
CA ASN A 310 9.20 11.51 -14.34
C ASN A 310 8.25 10.31 -14.55
N SER A 311 8.78 9.14 -14.92
CA SER A 311 8.03 7.87 -14.93
C SER A 311 8.84 6.77 -14.26
N ILE A 312 8.17 5.71 -13.82
CA ILE A 312 8.84 4.54 -13.26
C ILE A 312 9.14 3.54 -14.36
N VAL A 313 10.39 3.10 -14.42
CA VAL A 313 10.86 2.02 -15.27
C VAL A 313 11.10 0.80 -14.39
N PHE A 314 10.51 -0.33 -14.78
CA PHE A 314 10.69 -1.62 -14.11
C PHE A 314 11.92 -2.32 -14.69
N MET A 315 13.07 -2.16 -14.04
CA MET A 315 14.32 -2.78 -14.47
C MET A 315 14.37 -4.24 -13.97
N PRO A 316 14.43 -5.26 -14.85
CA PRO A 316 14.54 -6.65 -14.42
C PRO A 316 15.88 -6.90 -13.74
N THR A 317 15.84 -7.65 -12.65
CA THR A 317 17.00 -8.04 -11.84
C THR A 317 16.89 -9.52 -11.50
N LEU A 318 18.01 -10.24 -11.62
CA LEU A 318 18.08 -11.62 -11.18
C LEU A 318 17.91 -11.67 -9.66
N GLU A 319 16.94 -12.43 -9.18
CA GLU A 319 16.70 -12.64 -7.75
C GLU A 319 17.30 -13.97 -7.31
N LYS A 320 16.92 -15.08 -7.96
CA LYS A 320 17.35 -16.43 -7.57
C LYS A 320 17.47 -17.37 -8.76
N ILE A 321 18.39 -18.33 -8.66
CA ILE A 321 18.51 -19.50 -9.54
C ILE A 321 18.50 -20.76 -8.67
N GLY A 322 17.74 -21.78 -9.06
CA GLY A 322 17.79 -23.09 -8.44
C GLY A 322 16.42 -23.74 -8.31
N ASN A 323 16.26 -24.60 -7.31
CA ASN A 323 14.96 -25.19 -7.01
C ASN A 323 14.04 -24.13 -6.39
N LEU A 324 13.12 -23.62 -7.21
CA LEU A 324 12.10 -22.64 -6.82
C LEU A 324 10.73 -23.29 -6.59
N GLN A 325 10.70 -24.53 -6.10
CA GLN A 325 9.45 -25.17 -5.68
C GLN A 325 8.76 -24.33 -4.59
N GLY A 326 7.47 -24.07 -4.78
CA GLY A 326 6.68 -23.22 -3.87
C GLY A 326 6.75 -21.73 -4.19
N PHE A 327 7.61 -21.30 -5.12
CA PHE A 327 7.54 -19.95 -5.69
C PHE A 327 6.59 -19.91 -6.88
N TYR A 328 6.01 -18.73 -7.09
CA TYR A 328 5.10 -18.40 -8.17
C TYR A 328 5.59 -17.15 -8.89
N GLY A 329 5.35 -17.08 -10.20
CA GLY A 329 5.60 -15.87 -10.98
C GLY A 329 4.30 -15.11 -11.21
N HIS A 330 4.32 -13.78 -11.08
CA HIS A 330 3.25 -12.94 -11.70
C HIS A 330 3.20 -13.18 -13.21
N LYS A 331 4.37 -13.48 -13.79
CA LYS A 331 4.51 -14.03 -15.12
C LYS A 331 5.33 -15.32 -15.09
N GLU A 332 4.81 -16.37 -15.72
CA GLU A 332 5.52 -17.64 -15.84
C GLU A 332 5.74 -18.06 -17.29
N THR A 333 6.92 -18.59 -17.59
CA THR A 333 7.24 -19.21 -18.90
C THR A 333 8.45 -20.15 -18.77
N SER A 334 8.87 -20.77 -19.86
CA SER A 334 10.05 -21.67 -19.93
C SER A 334 11.32 -20.92 -20.35
N LEU A 335 12.51 -21.43 -20.04
CA LEU A 335 13.77 -20.88 -20.54
C LEU A 335 13.86 -20.95 -22.08
N SER A 336 13.43 -22.06 -22.68
CA SER A 336 13.50 -22.25 -24.13
C SER A 336 12.64 -21.24 -24.92
N SER A 337 11.46 -20.89 -24.41
CA SER A 337 10.54 -19.92 -25.04
C SER A 337 11.09 -18.49 -25.11
N VAL A 338 12.02 -18.15 -24.22
CA VAL A 338 12.75 -16.87 -24.21
C VAL A 338 14.16 -16.99 -24.78
N GLY A 339 14.49 -18.14 -25.38
CA GLY A 339 15.76 -18.39 -26.07
C GLY A 339 16.97 -18.52 -25.16
N VAL A 340 16.77 -18.78 -23.87
CA VAL A 340 17.86 -19.08 -22.93
C VAL A 340 18.21 -20.56 -23.07
N LYS A 341 19.51 -20.86 -23.24
CA LYS A 341 20.02 -22.22 -23.50
C LYS A 341 20.81 -22.82 -22.35
N GLU A 342 21.30 -21.99 -21.44
CA GLU A 342 22.13 -22.39 -20.31
C GLU A 342 21.75 -21.56 -19.08
N VAL A 343 21.90 -22.16 -17.90
CA VAL A 343 21.57 -21.51 -16.63
C VAL A 343 22.83 -21.42 -15.77
N SER A 344 23.33 -20.20 -15.58
CA SER A 344 24.32 -19.88 -14.55
C SER A 344 24.24 -18.40 -14.20
N GLU A 345 24.66 -18.00 -13.00
CA GLU A 345 24.63 -16.59 -12.58
C GLU A 345 25.38 -15.67 -13.55
N ASN A 346 26.48 -16.14 -14.14
CA ASN A 346 27.29 -15.38 -15.10
C ASN A 346 26.57 -15.14 -16.44
N VAL A 347 25.50 -15.88 -16.75
CA VAL A 347 24.72 -15.73 -17.98
C VAL A 347 23.65 -14.65 -17.85
N PHE A 348 23.06 -14.48 -16.66
CA PHE A 348 21.96 -13.53 -16.41
C PHE A 348 22.44 -12.10 -16.15
N GLY A 349 23.22 -11.58 -17.08
CA GLY A 349 23.57 -10.16 -17.14
C GLY A 349 22.39 -9.28 -17.57
N GLN A 350 22.54 -7.95 -17.42
CA GLN A 350 21.42 -7.03 -17.63
C GLN A 350 20.87 -7.02 -19.05
N ASP A 351 21.73 -7.18 -20.06
CA ASP A 351 21.31 -7.23 -21.47
C ASP A 351 20.39 -8.43 -21.74
N LEU A 352 20.72 -9.59 -21.16
CA LEU A 352 19.89 -10.79 -21.30
C LEU A 352 18.56 -10.63 -20.56
N LEU A 353 18.56 -10.04 -19.37
CA LEU A 353 17.32 -9.79 -18.62
C LEU A 353 16.35 -8.87 -19.40
N TRP A 354 16.87 -7.85 -20.08
CA TRP A 354 16.08 -7.01 -20.99
C TRP A 354 15.61 -7.76 -22.23
N GLU A 355 16.44 -8.61 -22.82
CA GLU A 355 16.05 -9.46 -23.95
C GLU A 355 14.93 -10.43 -23.57
N ILE A 356 15.02 -11.08 -22.40
CA ILE A 356 13.98 -11.96 -21.85
C ILE A 356 12.67 -11.20 -21.72
N LEU A 357 12.69 -10.02 -21.08
CA LEU A 357 11.50 -9.19 -20.91
C LEU A 357 10.89 -8.80 -22.26
N THR A 358 11.73 -8.41 -23.22
CA THR A 358 11.29 -8.04 -24.58
C THR A 358 10.60 -9.19 -25.29
N LYS A 359 11.14 -10.41 -25.23
CA LYS A 359 10.53 -11.62 -25.81
C LYS A 359 9.20 -11.96 -25.14
N ILE A 360 9.12 -11.83 -23.82
CA ILE A 360 7.88 -12.04 -23.06
C ILE A 360 6.78 -11.06 -23.52
N GLN A 361 7.12 -9.78 -23.70
CA GLN A 361 6.18 -8.76 -24.19
C GLN A 361 5.77 -8.97 -25.66
N GLN A 362 6.70 -9.36 -26.54
CA GLN A 362 6.39 -9.63 -27.95
C GLN A 362 5.44 -10.83 -28.12
N ASN A 363 5.60 -11.86 -27.29
CA ASN A 363 4.74 -13.04 -27.30
C ASN A 363 3.34 -12.75 -26.73
N GLN A 364 3.11 -11.57 -26.13
CA GLN A 364 1.83 -11.17 -25.54
C GLN A 364 1.51 -9.70 -25.84
N ARG A 365 0.72 -9.46 -26.89
CA ARG A 365 0.27 -8.12 -27.36
C ARG A 365 -0.39 -7.21 -26.31
N TYR A 366 -0.62 -7.68 -25.09
CA TYR A 366 -1.31 -6.95 -24.01
C TYR A 366 -0.48 -6.78 -22.72
N LEU A 367 0.75 -7.31 -22.66
CA LEU A 367 1.60 -7.14 -21.48
C LEU A 367 2.31 -5.79 -21.56
N LYS A 368 1.82 -4.79 -20.81
CA LYS A 368 2.53 -3.53 -20.58
C LYS A 368 3.23 -3.65 -19.23
N ILE A 369 4.54 -3.87 -19.26
CA ILE A 369 5.45 -3.72 -18.12
C ILE A 369 6.34 -2.53 -18.43
#